data_AF-A0A352N9G9-F1
#
_entry.id   AF-A0A352N9G9-F1
#
_cell.length_a   1.000
_cell.length_b   1.000
_cell.length_c   1.000
_cell.angle_alpha   90.00
_cell.angle_beta   90.00
_cell.angle_gamma   90.00
#
_symmetry.space_group_name_H-M   'P 1'
#
loop_
_entity.id
_entity.type
_entity.pdbx_description
1 polymer ?
#
loop_
_entity_poly.entity_id
_entity_poly.type
_entity_poly.pdbx_seq_one_letter_code
_entity_poly.pdbx_strand_id
1 'polypeptide(L)'
;MKNTDPAKSAVASMEGIVRQALKSNPRMGIIFLYTTTKGSVEKYYLNDAVMPSVLKHHEVALRYNIAEVHSGPVIAGKFKAGEFTLEKFFKDGVHPSDTGHALYAKLLSDAVIQSLDQNAPEKIPAMPEPIIQNNVFSTGRILPLKPLPNNGWTEEKPGYYTYAGCWSSKIAGSEMVIEADGYDLKGLLIVKTTDLEYSGEGAAPAVFSVNGRPDSIPVMYFFPASKEPVVGKLKIKLQAPKNNKEAFSSIAGLLVSKKDKNE
;
A
#
# COMPACT_ATOMS: atom_id res chain seq x y z
N MET A 1 -14.26 3.94 1.79
CA MET A 1 -14.49 4.55 0.46
C MET A 1 -14.31 3.43 -0.56
N LYS A 2 -15.26 3.22 -1.51
CA LYS A 2 -14.81 2.66 -2.79
C LYS A 2 -13.79 3.65 -3.33
N ASN A 3 -12.62 3.20 -3.76
CA ASN A 3 -11.56 4.05 -4.24
C ASN A 3 -11.97 4.68 -5.58
N THR A 4 -12.84 5.70 -5.55
CA THR A 4 -13.47 6.26 -6.76
C THR A 4 -12.54 7.21 -7.52
N ASP A 5 -11.38 7.56 -6.93
CA ASP A 5 -10.35 8.36 -7.57
C ASP A 5 -8.95 7.77 -7.30
N PRO A 6 -8.43 6.95 -8.23
CA PRO A 6 -7.08 6.38 -8.12
C PRO A 6 -5.97 7.43 -8.01
N ALA A 7 -6.15 8.60 -8.64
CA ALA A 7 -5.14 9.67 -8.62
C ALA A 7 -5.06 10.31 -7.23
N LYS A 8 -6.22 10.68 -6.65
CA LYS A 8 -6.29 11.18 -5.26
C LYS A 8 -5.76 10.17 -4.27
N SER A 9 -5.99 8.88 -4.52
CA SER A 9 -5.52 7.79 -3.66
C SER A 9 -4.00 7.64 -3.67
N ALA A 10 -3.38 7.76 -4.85
CA ALA A 10 -1.93 7.73 -4.99
C ALA A 10 -1.26 8.90 -4.24
N VAL A 11 -1.83 10.11 -4.34
CA VAL A 11 -1.36 11.27 -3.56
C VAL A 11 -1.53 11.02 -2.06
N ALA A 12 -2.74 10.62 -1.63
CA ALA A 12 -3.06 10.44 -0.22
C ALA A 12 -2.18 9.36 0.44
N SER A 13 -2.00 8.20 -0.20
CA SER A 13 -1.19 7.12 0.36
C SER A 13 0.29 7.49 0.44
N MET A 14 0.85 8.09 -0.63
CA MET A 14 2.25 8.49 -0.67
C MET A 14 2.55 9.62 0.32
N GLU A 15 1.68 10.64 0.40
CA GLU A 15 1.77 11.68 1.42
C GLU A 15 1.68 11.10 2.84
N GLY A 16 0.81 10.11 3.06
CA GLY A 16 0.71 9.41 4.34
C GLY A 16 2.04 8.78 4.76
N ILE A 17 2.71 8.08 3.83
CA ILE A 17 4.04 7.49 4.07
C ILE A 17 5.06 8.58 4.43
N VAL A 18 5.16 9.64 3.62
CA VAL A 18 6.11 10.75 3.86
C VAL A 18 5.88 11.39 5.22
N ARG A 19 4.63 11.73 5.55
CA ARG A 19 4.32 12.39 6.82
C ARG A 19 4.59 11.48 8.01
N GLN A 20 4.26 10.19 7.93
CA GLN A 20 4.60 9.24 9.01
C GLN A 20 6.12 9.09 9.18
N ALA A 21 6.86 9.04 8.08
CA ALA A 21 8.31 8.98 8.06
C ALA A 21 8.93 10.24 8.72
N LEU A 22 8.51 11.44 8.32
CA LEU A 22 9.00 12.69 8.90
C LEU A 22 8.53 12.91 10.35
N LYS A 23 7.34 12.45 10.73
CA LYS A 23 6.89 12.47 12.13
C LYS A 23 7.76 11.58 13.03
N SER A 24 8.23 10.43 12.54
CA SER A 24 9.08 9.52 13.32
C SER A 24 10.53 10.01 13.43
N ASN A 25 11.04 10.62 12.35
CA ASN A 25 12.33 11.27 12.34
C ASN A 25 12.29 12.51 11.43
N PRO A 26 12.14 13.73 11.99
CA PRO A 26 12.07 14.95 11.20
C PRO A 26 13.35 15.29 10.42
N ARG A 27 14.48 14.60 10.68
CA ARG A 27 15.75 14.73 9.94
C ARG A 27 15.97 13.63 8.91
N MET A 28 14.99 12.74 8.68
CA MET A 28 15.15 11.67 7.72
C MET A 28 15.26 12.22 6.29
N GLY A 29 16.34 11.84 5.60
CA GLY A 29 16.45 12.02 4.15
C GLY A 29 15.50 11.08 3.43
N ILE A 30 14.76 11.60 2.46
CA ILE A 30 13.81 10.83 1.65
C ILE A 30 14.17 11.04 0.17
N ILE A 31 14.19 9.95 -0.59
CA ILE A 31 14.34 9.97 -2.05
C ILE A 31 13.21 9.11 -2.63
N PHE A 32 12.54 9.62 -3.65
CA PHE A 32 11.59 8.86 -4.43
C PHE A 32 12.28 8.23 -5.64
N LEU A 33 12.30 6.90 -5.69
CA LEU A 33 12.74 6.14 -6.86
C LEU A 33 11.53 5.67 -7.67
N TYR A 34 11.36 6.21 -8.88
CA TYR A 34 10.33 5.78 -9.80
C TYR A 34 10.84 4.70 -10.73
N THR A 35 10.57 3.45 -10.36
CA THR A 35 10.79 2.28 -11.22
C THR A 35 9.72 2.19 -12.31
N THR A 36 9.96 1.35 -13.32
CA THR A 36 9.05 1.15 -14.45
C THR A 36 8.94 -0.32 -14.82
N THR A 37 7.98 -0.64 -15.69
CA THR A 37 7.76 -1.95 -16.32
C THR A 37 7.95 -1.86 -17.83
N LYS A 38 8.10 -3.00 -18.53
CA LYS A 38 8.15 -3.04 -19.99
C LYS A 38 6.97 -2.30 -20.62
N GLY A 39 5.75 -2.67 -20.21
CA GLY A 39 4.53 -2.06 -20.75
C GLY A 39 4.43 -0.56 -20.46
N SER A 40 4.99 -0.08 -19.35
CA SER A 40 5.01 1.35 -19.05
C SER A 40 6.03 2.11 -19.89
N VAL A 41 7.19 1.50 -20.20
CA VAL A 41 8.15 2.05 -21.17
C VAL A 41 7.50 2.18 -22.54
N GLU A 42 6.91 1.11 -23.05
CA GLU A 42 6.27 1.10 -24.36
C GLU A 42 5.11 2.09 -24.45
N LYS A 43 4.26 2.14 -23.42
CA LYS A 43 3.06 2.98 -23.42
C LYS A 43 3.37 4.46 -23.22
N TYR A 44 4.28 4.81 -22.31
CA TYR A 44 4.49 6.19 -21.91
C TYR A 44 5.85 6.72 -22.38
N TYR A 45 6.95 6.13 -21.92
CA TYR A 45 8.27 6.75 -22.05
C TYR A 45 8.85 6.72 -23.48
N LEU A 46 8.45 5.78 -24.34
CA LEU A 46 8.87 5.81 -25.75
C LEU A 46 8.25 6.97 -26.53
N ASN A 47 7.11 7.49 -26.07
CA ASN A 47 6.36 8.59 -26.67
C ASN A 47 6.50 9.89 -25.86
N ASP A 48 7.58 10.02 -25.08
CA ASP A 48 7.89 11.18 -24.24
C ASP A 48 6.77 11.56 -23.24
N ALA A 49 5.97 10.56 -22.85
CA ALA A 49 4.94 10.69 -21.81
C ALA A 49 5.41 10.07 -20.48
N VAL A 50 4.72 10.43 -19.40
CA VAL A 50 5.03 9.99 -18.03
C VAL A 50 3.87 9.17 -17.47
N MET A 51 4.17 8.15 -16.66
CA MET A 51 3.14 7.36 -15.98
C MET A 51 2.28 8.25 -15.05
N PRO A 52 0.95 8.08 -15.02
CA PRO A 52 0.07 8.84 -14.14
C PRO A 52 0.44 8.77 -12.66
N SER A 53 0.92 7.61 -12.17
CA SER A 53 1.36 7.45 -10.78
C SER A 53 2.60 8.28 -10.46
N VAL A 54 3.53 8.40 -11.40
CA VAL A 54 4.74 9.24 -11.24
C VAL A 54 4.32 10.71 -11.12
N LEU A 55 3.40 11.18 -11.96
CA LEU A 55 2.87 12.55 -11.85
C LEU A 55 2.23 12.83 -10.48
N LYS A 56 1.49 11.87 -9.93
CA LYS A 56 0.84 12.02 -8.62
C LYS A 56 1.82 11.95 -7.45
N HIS A 57 2.84 11.11 -7.53
CA HIS A 57 3.89 11.09 -6.51
C HIS A 57 4.80 12.32 -6.61
N HIS A 58 4.98 12.88 -7.81
CA HIS A 58 5.72 14.14 -8.01
C HIS A 58 5.04 15.32 -7.32
N GLU A 59 3.70 15.39 -7.30
CA GLU A 59 2.97 16.39 -6.50
C GLU A 59 3.35 16.33 -5.01
N VAL A 60 3.51 15.11 -4.46
CA VAL A 60 3.99 14.91 -3.10
C VAL A 60 5.46 15.31 -2.98
N ALA A 61 6.32 14.88 -3.90
CA ALA A 61 7.73 15.20 -3.86
C ALA A 61 7.99 16.72 -3.86
N LEU A 62 7.28 17.47 -4.72
CA LEU A 62 7.32 18.93 -4.77
C LEU A 62 6.87 19.57 -3.45
N ARG A 63 5.75 19.10 -2.86
CA ARG A 63 5.24 19.66 -1.60
C ARG A 63 6.23 19.51 -0.45
N TYR A 64 6.92 18.38 -0.38
CA TYR A 64 7.80 18.02 0.73
C TYR A 64 9.28 18.22 0.41
N ASN A 65 9.62 18.81 -0.74
CA ASN A 65 10.99 19.02 -1.23
C ASN A 65 11.84 17.73 -1.22
N ILE A 66 11.26 16.66 -1.77
CA ILE A 66 11.88 15.33 -1.84
C ILE A 66 12.62 15.18 -3.17
N ALA A 67 13.85 14.68 -3.12
CA ALA A 67 14.61 14.36 -4.32
C ALA A 67 14.02 13.16 -5.07
N GLU A 68 14.07 13.18 -6.39
CA GLU A 68 13.44 12.17 -7.25
C GLU A 68 14.44 11.55 -8.21
N VAL A 69 14.39 10.23 -8.36
CA VAL A 69 15.14 9.47 -9.34
C VAL A 69 14.15 8.80 -10.28
N HIS A 70 14.14 9.25 -11.54
CA HIS A 70 13.20 8.74 -12.52
C HIS A 70 13.88 7.81 -13.55
N SER A 71 13.66 6.49 -13.41
CA SER A 71 14.32 5.51 -14.27
C SER A 71 13.67 5.33 -15.65
N GLY A 72 12.38 5.67 -15.79
CA GLY A 72 11.60 5.46 -17.02
C GLY A 72 12.22 6.10 -18.27
N PRO A 73 12.45 7.42 -18.28
CA PRO A 73 13.09 8.12 -19.39
C PRO A 73 14.50 7.59 -19.70
N VAL A 74 15.28 7.25 -18.67
CA VAL A 74 16.63 6.69 -18.85
C VAL A 74 16.58 5.35 -19.57
N ILE A 75 15.70 4.44 -19.14
CA ILE A 75 15.51 3.13 -19.79
C ILE A 75 15.03 3.29 -21.23
N ALA A 76 14.08 4.19 -21.47
CA ALA A 76 13.57 4.47 -22.81
C ALA A 76 14.67 5.00 -23.74
N GLY A 77 15.52 5.91 -23.26
CA GLY A 77 16.67 6.42 -24.02
C GLY A 77 17.68 5.33 -24.38
N LYS A 78 18.05 4.50 -23.41
CA LYS A 78 18.98 3.37 -23.63
C LYS A 78 18.42 2.31 -24.58
N PHE A 79 17.12 2.05 -24.51
CA PHE A 79 16.43 1.18 -25.46
C PHE A 79 16.43 1.78 -26.87
N LYS A 80 16.08 3.07 -27.04
CA LYS A 80 16.14 3.79 -28.33
C LYS A 80 17.56 3.78 -28.93
N ALA A 81 18.59 3.79 -28.09
CA ALA A 81 20.00 3.70 -28.49
C ALA A 81 20.48 2.28 -28.81
N GLY A 82 19.64 1.25 -28.63
CA GLY A 82 19.99 -0.14 -28.93
C GLY A 82 20.92 -0.80 -27.89
N GLU A 83 21.07 -0.23 -26.69
CA GLU A 83 21.95 -0.78 -25.64
C GLU A 83 21.44 -2.13 -25.09
N PHE A 84 20.12 -2.36 -25.12
CA PHE A 84 19.47 -3.61 -24.73
C PHE A 84 18.08 -3.72 -25.36
N THR A 85 17.45 -4.90 -25.26
CA THR A 85 16.02 -5.07 -25.54
C THR A 85 15.21 -5.05 -24.25
N LEU A 86 13.94 -4.65 -24.31
CA LEU A 86 13.08 -4.59 -23.12
C LEU A 86 12.80 -5.97 -22.54
N GLU A 87 12.83 -7.04 -23.33
CA GLU A 87 12.68 -8.43 -22.87
C GLU A 87 13.89 -8.90 -22.06
N LYS A 88 15.10 -8.46 -22.43
CA LYS A 88 16.32 -8.74 -21.66
C LYS A 88 16.37 -7.91 -20.37
N PHE A 89 15.80 -6.70 -20.40
CA PHE A 89 15.72 -5.84 -19.23
C PHE A 89 14.64 -6.31 -18.25
N PHE A 90 13.44 -6.65 -18.74
CA PHE A 90 12.29 -7.11 -17.96
C PHE A 90 11.89 -8.53 -18.37
N LYS A 91 12.49 -9.55 -17.75
CA LYS A 91 12.30 -10.96 -18.16
C LYS A 91 10.82 -11.39 -18.13
N ASP A 92 10.06 -10.90 -17.17
CA ASP A 92 8.62 -11.14 -17.01
C ASP A 92 7.76 -9.91 -17.32
N GLY A 93 8.36 -8.87 -17.91
CA GLY A 93 7.73 -7.59 -18.19
C GLY A 93 7.60 -6.63 -17.01
N VAL A 94 7.94 -7.06 -15.78
CA VAL A 94 7.81 -6.26 -14.55
C VAL A 94 9.13 -6.11 -13.80
N HIS A 95 9.78 -7.22 -13.46
CA HIS A 95 10.99 -7.23 -12.65
C HIS A 95 12.24 -7.05 -13.51
N PRO A 96 13.18 -6.17 -13.10
CA PRO A 96 14.42 -5.97 -13.85
C PRO A 96 15.32 -7.21 -13.76
N SER A 97 16.14 -7.43 -14.78
CA SER A 97 17.28 -8.35 -14.75
C SER A 97 18.43 -7.78 -13.91
N ASP A 98 19.52 -8.54 -13.73
CA ASP A 98 20.70 -8.06 -13.00
C ASP A 98 21.27 -6.76 -13.59
N THR A 99 21.26 -6.64 -14.92
CA THR A 99 21.64 -5.39 -15.61
C THR A 99 20.67 -4.25 -15.28
N GLY A 100 19.38 -4.54 -15.18
CA GLY A 100 18.39 -3.53 -14.79
C GLY A 100 18.49 -3.10 -13.34
N HIS A 101 18.76 -4.04 -12.43
CA HIS A 101 19.08 -3.75 -11.03
C HIS A 101 20.35 -2.90 -10.91
N ALA A 102 21.39 -3.21 -11.68
CA ALA A 102 22.61 -2.41 -11.71
C ALA A 102 22.36 -0.97 -12.20
N LEU A 103 21.50 -0.79 -13.21
CA LEU A 103 21.10 0.55 -13.66
C LEU A 103 20.33 1.31 -12.57
N TYR A 104 19.35 0.68 -11.91
CA TYR A 104 18.63 1.30 -10.80
C TYR A 104 19.56 1.69 -9.65
N ALA A 105 20.47 0.79 -9.27
CA ALA A 105 21.45 1.03 -8.21
C ALA A 105 22.39 2.19 -8.58
N LYS A 106 22.81 2.30 -9.84
CA LYS A 106 23.64 3.41 -10.31
C LYS A 106 22.88 4.74 -10.20
N LEU A 107 21.67 4.81 -10.77
CA LEU A 107 20.87 6.04 -10.75
C LEU A 107 20.59 6.53 -9.32
N LEU A 108 20.28 5.60 -8.41
CA LEU A 108 20.06 5.94 -7.02
C LEU A 108 21.35 6.37 -6.31
N SER A 109 22.46 5.66 -6.54
CA SER A 109 23.76 6.01 -5.95
C SER A 109 24.23 7.40 -6.38
N ASP A 110 24.12 7.72 -7.69
CA ASP A 110 24.48 9.03 -8.22
C ASP A 110 23.67 10.14 -7.52
N ALA A 111 22.35 9.95 -7.35
CA ALA A 111 21.48 10.92 -6.69
C ALA A 111 21.78 11.07 -5.18
N VAL A 112 22.10 9.97 -4.49
CA VAL A 112 22.51 10.02 -3.09
C VAL A 112 23.83 10.77 -2.94
N ILE A 113 24.83 10.47 -3.75
CA ILE A 113 26.14 11.14 -3.71
C ILE A 113 25.98 12.64 -3.97
N GLN A 114 25.23 13.02 -5.01
CA GLN A 114 24.96 14.43 -5.31
C GLN A 114 24.22 15.14 -4.16
N SER A 115 23.39 14.43 -3.42
CA SER A 115 22.68 14.99 -2.26
C SER A 115 23.58 15.15 -1.03
N LEU A 116 24.58 14.29 -0.87
CA LEU A 116 25.55 14.36 0.24
C LEU A 116 26.55 15.51 0.08
N ASP A 117 26.79 15.97 -1.16
CA ASP A 117 27.62 17.15 -1.43
C ASP A 117 26.93 18.47 -1.00
N GLN A 118 25.65 18.41 -0.60
CA GLN A 118 24.90 19.56 -0.09
C GLN A 118 24.96 19.60 1.44
N ASN A 119 25.17 20.79 2.00
CA ASN A 119 25.08 20.98 3.45
C ASN A 119 23.65 20.70 3.92
N ALA A 120 23.52 19.81 4.91
CA ALA A 120 22.24 19.60 5.57
C ALA A 120 21.75 20.91 6.20
N PRO A 121 20.46 21.25 6.07
CA PRO A 121 19.93 22.47 6.67
C PRO A 121 20.14 22.42 8.20
N GLU A 122 20.61 23.53 8.75
CA GLU A 122 20.88 23.67 10.18
C GLU A 122 19.60 23.46 11.00
N LYS A 123 18.48 23.99 10.49
CA LYS A 123 17.14 23.86 11.08
C LYS A 123 16.31 22.86 10.30
N ILE A 124 15.51 22.09 11.03
CA ILE A 124 14.50 21.21 10.46
C ILE A 124 13.36 22.09 9.94
N PRO A 125 13.06 22.05 8.62
CA PRO A 125 11.92 22.79 8.09
C PRO A 125 10.63 22.35 8.77
N ALA A 126 9.70 23.29 8.97
CA ALA A 126 8.36 22.94 9.41
C ALA A 126 7.73 21.98 8.38
N MET A 127 7.03 20.95 8.85
CA MET A 127 6.32 20.04 7.97
C MET A 127 5.22 20.82 7.23
N PRO A 128 5.17 20.79 5.89
CA PRO A 128 4.15 21.51 5.12
C PRO A 128 2.73 21.09 5.48
N GLU A 129 1.76 21.95 5.18
CA GLU A 129 0.34 21.57 5.19
C GLU A 129 0.09 20.38 4.25
N PRO A 130 -0.81 19.45 4.61
CA PRO A 130 -1.10 18.31 3.76
C PRO A 130 -1.78 18.74 2.45
N ILE A 131 -1.48 18.02 1.37
CA ILE A 131 -2.17 18.14 0.07
C ILE A 131 -3.61 17.64 0.24
N ILE A 132 -3.79 16.52 0.93
CA ILE A 132 -5.11 15.95 1.23
C ILE A 132 -5.46 16.23 2.70
N GLN A 133 -6.46 17.07 2.91
CA GLN A 133 -7.01 17.34 4.24
C GLN A 133 -7.67 16.07 4.81
N ASN A 134 -7.53 15.84 6.13
CA ASN A 134 -8.03 14.64 6.82
C ASN A 134 -7.51 13.32 6.19
N ASN A 135 -6.25 13.29 5.76
CA ASN A 135 -5.66 12.13 5.12
C ASN A 135 -5.47 10.95 6.10
N VAL A 136 -6.33 9.94 5.97
CA VAL A 136 -6.35 8.73 6.81
C VAL A 136 -5.03 7.94 6.79
N PHE A 137 -4.22 8.07 5.74
CA PHE A 137 -2.93 7.38 5.64
C PHE A 137 -1.82 8.05 6.45
N SER A 138 -2.02 9.30 6.89
CA SER A 138 -1.03 10.01 7.71
C SER A 138 -1.02 9.56 9.18
N THR A 139 -2.07 8.87 9.62
CA THR A 139 -2.20 8.27 10.96
C THR A 139 -2.56 6.78 10.90
N GLY A 140 -2.67 6.24 9.68
CA GLY A 140 -3.06 4.86 9.42
C GLY A 140 -2.02 3.86 9.91
N ARG A 141 -2.50 2.78 10.53
CA ARG A 141 -1.68 1.67 11.05
C ARG A 141 -2.31 0.35 10.65
N ILE A 142 -1.48 -0.62 10.34
CA ILE A 142 -1.90 -2.01 10.18
C ILE A 142 -1.61 -2.73 11.48
N LEU A 143 -2.65 -3.17 12.18
CA LEU A 143 -2.55 -3.96 13.40
C LEU A 143 -2.68 -5.45 13.08
N PRO A 144 -1.92 -6.35 13.71
CA PRO A 144 -2.13 -7.78 13.51
C PRO A 144 -3.53 -8.20 13.96
N LEU A 145 -4.17 -9.14 13.26
CA LEU A 145 -5.42 -9.72 13.72
C LEU A 145 -5.15 -10.63 14.92
N LYS A 146 -5.82 -10.35 16.04
CA LYS A 146 -5.77 -11.14 17.27
C LYS A 146 -7.20 -11.48 17.69
N PRO A 147 -7.74 -12.63 17.24
CA PRO A 147 -9.12 -12.99 17.48
C PRO A 147 -9.38 -13.50 18.92
N LEU A 148 -10.51 -13.09 19.49
CA LEU A 148 -11.01 -13.41 20.82
C LEU A 148 -12.57 -13.43 20.82
N PRO A 149 -13.26 -14.52 20.41
CA PRO A 149 -12.77 -15.86 20.00
C PRO A 149 -12.43 -16.00 18.50
N ASN A 150 -11.96 -17.18 18.08
CA ASN A 150 -11.51 -17.53 16.72
C ASN A 150 -12.24 -18.74 16.08
N ASN A 151 -13.49 -19.00 16.46
CA ASN A 151 -14.28 -20.19 16.13
C ASN A 151 -14.18 -20.65 14.65
N GLY A 152 -13.40 -21.71 14.42
CA GLY A 152 -13.20 -22.31 13.09
C GLY A 152 -12.14 -21.64 12.22
N TRP A 153 -11.33 -20.75 12.80
CA TRP A 153 -10.19 -20.08 12.16
C TRP A 153 -8.87 -20.59 12.73
N THR A 154 -7.88 -20.74 11.86
CA THR A 154 -6.54 -21.21 12.20
C THR A 154 -5.52 -20.10 11.93
N GLU A 155 -4.59 -19.89 12.86
CA GLU A 155 -3.48 -18.96 12.64
C GLU A 155 -2.51 -19.54 11.61
N GLU A 156 -2.12 -18.73 10.64
CA GLU A 156 -1.16 -19.10 9.62
C GLU A 156 0.14 -18.31 9.81
N LYS A 157 1.26 -18.98 9.53
CA LYS A 157 2.51 -18.26 9.29
C LYS A 157 2.50 -17.82 7.83
N PRO A 158 2.64 -16.51 7.54
CA PRO A 158 2.79 -16.05 6.17
C PRO A 158 3.99 -16.75 5.53
N GLY A 159 3.86 -17.06 4.24
CA GLY A 159 4.99 -17.56 3.45
C GLY A 159 5.97 -16.44 3.13
N TYR A 160 6.00 -16.01 1.88
CA TYR A 160 7.02 -15.09 1.35
C TYR A 160 6.95 -13.65 1.90
N TYR A 161 5.75 -13.12 2.13
CA TYR A 161 5.56 -11.76 2.65
C TYR A 161 5.31 -11.77 4.16
N THR A 162 6.06 -10.99 4.92
CA THR A 162 5.92 -10.93 6.39
C THR A 162 4.78 -10.00 6.80
N TYR A 163 3.65 -10.59 7.21
CA TYR A 163 2.55 -9.86 7.86
C TYR A 163 2.10 -10.60 9.13
N ALA A 164 1.88 -9.87 10.22
CA ALA A 164 1.53 -10.49 11.48
C ALA A 164 0.01 -10.72 11.61
N GLY A 165 -0.38 -11.80 12.31
CA GLY A 165 -1.78 -12.14 12.56
C GLY A 165 -2.54 -12.55 11.30
N CYS A 166 -2.00 -13.51 10.55
CA CYS A 166 -2.70 -14.14 9.44
C CYS A 166 -3.61 -15.26 9.96
N TRP A 167 -4.85 -15.29 9.51
CA TRP A 167 -5.83 -16.30 9.89
C TRP A 167 -6.56 -16.80 8.66
N SER A 168 -6.82 -18.10 8.61
CA SER A 168 -7.61 -18.72 7.55
C SER A 168 -8.73 -19.61 8.06
N SER A 169 -9.72 -19.81 7.19
CA SER A 169 -10.79 -20.76 7.40
C SER A 169 -11.33 -21.27 6.07
N LYS A 170 -11.79 -22.52 6.07
CA LYS A 170 -12.57 -23.15 4.98
C LYS A 170 -13.99 -23.52 5.41
N ILE A 171 -14.38 -23.16 6.63
CA ILE A 171 -15.62 -23.59 7.26
C ILE A 171 -16.65 -22.47 7.08
N ALA A 172 -17.66 -22.71 6.23
CA ALA A 172 -18.79 -21.79 6.13
C ALA A 172 -19.47 -21.63 7.50
N GLY A 173 -19.74 -20.40 7.90
CA GLY A 173 -20.29 -20.05 9.20
C GLY A 173 -19.23 -19.83 10.30
N SER A 174 -17.96 -20.15 10.06
CA SER A 174 -16.88 -19.83 11.01
C SER A 174 -16.79 -18.32 11.24
N GLU A 175 -16.47 -17.95 12.48
CA GLU A 175 -16.42 -16.56 12.91
C GLU A 175 -15.22 -16.31 13.81
N MET A 176 -14.72 -15.08 13.76
CA MET A 176 -13.79 -14.57 14.75
C MET A 176 -14.18 -13.16 15.17
N VAL A 177 -13.73 -12.75 16.35
CA VAL A 177 -14.04 -11.44 16.91
C VAL A 177 -12.74 -10.74 17.27
N ILE A 178 -12.59 -9.48 16.90
CA ILE A 178 -11.37 -8.70 17.13
C ILE A 178 -11.75 -7.44 17.90
N GLU A 179 -10.95 -7.09 18.90
CA GLU A 179 -11.12 -5.82 19.62
C GLU A 179 -10.57 -4.68 18.75
N ALA A 180 -11.42 -3.69 18.48
CA ALA A 180 -11.09 -2.53 17.65
C ALA A 180 -11.57 -1.22 18.29
N ASP A 181 -11.80 -1.24 19.61
CA ASP A 181 -12.37 -0.13 20.35
C ASP A 181 -11.53 1.15 20.22
N GLY A 182 -12.21 2.27 19.94
CA GLY A 182 -11.58 3.59 19.82
C GLY A 182 -10.79 3.82 18.53
N TYR A 183 -10.86 2.90 17.55
CA TYR A 183 -10.24 3.08 16.24
C TYR A 183 -11.26 3.39 15.15
N ASP A 184 -10.87 4.26 14.21
CA ASP A 184 -11.57 4.37 12.94
C ASP A 184 -11.16 3.20 12.05
N LEU A 185 -12.13 2.37 11.69
CA LEU A 185 -11.91 1.21 10.84
C LEU A 185 -11.77 1.65 9.37
N LYS A 186 -10.62 1.35 8.73
CA LYS A 186 -10.35 1.77 7.34
C LYS A 186 -10.27 0.62 6.36
N GLY A 187 -9.77 -0.53 6.77
CA GLY A 187 -9.66 -1.68 5.88
C GLY A 187 -9.17 -2.96 6.54
N LEU A 188 -9.07 -4.00 5.73
CA LEU A 188 -8.56 -5.32 6.08
C LEU A 188 -7.54 -5.74 5.03
N LEU A 189 -6.44 -6.34 5.48
CA LEU A 189 -5.42 -6.90 4.59
C LEU A 189 -5.84 -8.33 4.22
N ILE A 190 -5.95 -8.63 2.93
CA ILE A 190 -6.63 -9.85 2.46
C ILE A 190 -5.77 -10.57 1.45
N VAL A 191 -5.45 -11.83 1.73
CA VAL A 191 -4.78 -12.70 0.75
C VAL A 191 -5.80 -13.13 -0.30
N LYS A 192 -6.90 -13.75 0.16
CA LYS A 192 -7.99 -14.22 -0.70
C LYS A 192 -9.20 -14.52 0.18
N THR A 193 -10.39 -14.16 -0.27
CA THR A 193 -11.61 -14.55 0.41
C THR A 193 -12.79 -14.72 -0.53
N THR A 194 -13.65 -15.70 -0.23
CA THR A 194 -14.99 -15.84 -0.81
C THR A 194 -15.93 -14.82 -0.16
N ASP A 195 -17.15 -15.18 0.21
CA ASP A 195 -18.07 -14.24 0.84
C ASP A 195 -17.69 -14.04 2.31
N LEU A 196 -16.99 -12.95 2.62
CA LEU A 196 -16.62 -12.55 3.97
C LEU A 196 -17.50 -11.41 4.44
N GLU A 197 -18.09 -11.57 5.62
CA GLU A 197 -18.82 -10.52 6.32
C GLU A 197 -17.97 -9.92 7.43
N TYR A 198 -18.07 -8.61 7.59
CA TYR A 198 -17.70 -7.94 8.84
C TYR A 198 -18.92 -7.21 9.42
N SER A 199 -19.00 -7.12 10.73
CA SER A 199 -20.06 -6.38 11.44
C SER A 199 -19.60 -5.95 12.83
N GLY A 200 -20.11 -4.82 13.31
CA GLY A 200 -19.82 -4.32 14.66
C GLY A 200 -20.52 -2.98 14.91
N GLU A 201 -20.55 -2.52 16.15
CA GLU A 201 -21.04 -1.18 16.46
C GLU A 201 -20.08 -0.14 15.86
N GLY A 202 -20.61 0.77 15.03
CA GLY A 202 -19.79 1.68 14.20
C GLY A 202 -19.35 1.09 12.85
N ALA A 203 -19.58 -0.20 12.59
CA ALA A 203 -19.27 -0.88 11.33
C ALA A 203 -20.50 -1.62 10.77
N ALA A 204 -21.23 -0.96 9.87
CA ALA A 204 -22.41 -1.55 9.23
C ALA A 204 -22.07 -2.87 8.53
N PRO A 205 -22.87 -3.93 8.70
CA PRO A 205 -22.60 -5.22 8.08
C PRO A 205 -22.44 -5.11 6.57
N ALA A 206 -21.37 -5.67 6.03
CA ALA A 206 -21.24 -5.85 4.58
C ALA A 206 -20.51 -7.14 4.24
N VAL A 207 -20.99 -7.77 3.17
CA VAL A 207 -20.41 -8.98 2.60
C VAL A 207 -19.63 -8.61 1.35
N PHE A 208 -18.40 -9.09 1.24
CA PHE A 208 -17.54 -8.84 0.10
C PHE A 208 -16.67 -10.06 -0.18
N SER A 209 -16.10 -10.09 -1.39
CA SER A 209 -15.14 -11.12 -1.81
C SER A 209 -13.93 -10.48 -2.46
N VAL A 210 -12.80 -11.17 -2.34
CA VAL A 210 -11.52 -10.72 -2.91
C VAL A 210 -10.86 -11.90 -3.58
N ASN A 211 -10.72 -11.79 -4.90
CA ASN A 211 -9.90 -12.73 -5.67
C ASN A 211 -8.43 -12.44 -5.39
N GLY A 212 -7.70 -13.48 -5.01
CA GLY A 212 -6.25 -13.43 -4.81
C GLY A 212 -5.64 -14.82 -4.99
N ARG A 213 -4.31 -14.90 -4.85
CA ARG A 213 -3.56 -16.17 -4.85
C ARG A 213 -3.00 -16.43 -3.44
N PRO A 214 -3.01 -17.67 -2.95
CA PRO A 214 -2.47 -18.01 -1.62
C PRO A 214 -1.05 -17.47 -1.37
N ASP A 215 -0.21 -17.44 -2.41
CA ASP A 215 1.19 -17.00 -2.33
C ASP A 215 1.41 -15.55 -2.83
N SER A 216 0.35 -14.76 -3.00
CA SER A 216 0.46 -13.38 -3.49
C SER A 216 0.54 -12.34 -2.37
N ILE A 217 0.96 -11.13 -2.73
CA ILE A 217 0.89 -9.96 -1.86
C ILE A 217 -0.57 -9.77 -1.44
N PRO A 218 -0.87 -9.73 -0.13
CA PRO A 218 -2.22 -9.41 0.32
C PRO A 218 -2.64 -8.03 -0.19
N VAL A 219 -3.89 -7.92 -0.60
CA VAL A 219 -4.47 -6.66 -1.03
C VAL A 219 -5.14 -5.95 0.15
N MET A 220 -5.06 -4.63 0.19
CA MET A 220 -5.83 -3.85 1.14
C MET A 220 -7.26 -3.69 0.65
N TYR A 221 -8.22 -4.33 1.32
CA TYR A 221 -9.64 -4.05 1.13
C TYR A 221 -10.04 -2.88 2.02
N PHE A 222 -10.42 -1.76 1.42
CA PHE A 222 -10.92 -0.62 2.16
C PHE A 222 -12.40 -0.78 2.45
N PHE A 223 -12.77 -0.64 3.73
CA PHE A 223 -14.17 -0.62 4.11
C PHE A 223 -14.87 0.62 3.52
N PRO A 224 -16.18 0.58 3.29
CA PRO A 224 -17.01 1.78 3.18
C PRO A 224 -16.67 2.75 4.32
N ALA A 225 -16.72 4.06 4.05
CA ALA A 225 -16.38 5.03 5.09
C ALA A 225 -17.33 4.85 6.29
N SER A 226 -16.80 4.48 7.45
CA SER A 226 -17.55 4.53 8.69
C SER A 226 -17.75 5.99 9.07
N LYS A 227 -18.94 6.34 9.56
CA LYS A 227 -19.20 7.69 10.09
C LYS A 227 -18.58 7.88 11.46
N GLU A 228 -18.46 6.79 12.21
CA GLU A 228 -17.96 6.77 13.58
C GLU A 228 -16.84 5.73 13.76
N PRO A 229 -16.00 5.86 14.81
CA PRO A 229 -15.09 4.82 15.25
C PRO A 229 -15.85 3.53 15.59
N VAL A 230 -15.16 2.39 15.54
CA VAL A 230 -15.71 1.13 16.04
C VAL A 230 -15.79 1.21 17.57
N VAL A 231 -16.94 0.80 18.10
CA VAL A 231 -17.17 0.67 19.55
C VAL A 231 -17.06 -0.80 19.92
N GLY A 232 -16.06 -1.13 20.73
CA GLY A 232 -15.82 -2.50 21.20
C GLY A 232 -15.29 -3.46 20.14
N LYS A 233 -16.13 -4.43 19.74
CA LYS A 233 -15.72 -5.64 19.03
C LYS A 233 -16.19 -5.66 17.57
N LEU A 234 -15.29 -6.01 16.66
CA LEU A 234 -15.56 -6.28 15.25
C LEU A 234 -15.68 -7.79 15.04
N LYS A 235 -16.82 -8.26 14.55
CA LYS A 235 -17.03 -9.65 14.13
C LYS A 235 -16.65 -9.81 12.66
N ILE A 236 -15.94 -10.88 12.35
CA ILE A 236 -15.62 -11.34 10.99
C ILE A 236 -16.21 -12.74 10.82
N LYS A 237 -17.00 -12.95 9.77
CA LYS A 237 -17.68 -14.23 9.52
C LYS A 237 -17.52 -14.66 8.07
N LEU A 238 -17.06 -15.90 7.87
CA LEU A 238 -17.00 -16.52 6.55
C LEU A 238 -18.37 -17.08 6.20
N GLN A 239 -19.03 -16.51 5.19
CA GLN A 239 -20.35 -16.95 4.73
C GLN A 239 -20.24 -18.13 3.76
N ALA A 240 -21.34 -18.86 3.60
CA ALA A 240 -21.48 -19.80 2.49
C ALA A 240 -21.45 -19.01 1.17
N PRO A 241 -20.53 -19.32 0.22
CA PRO A 241 -20.40 -18.53 -1.00
C PRO A 241 -21.66 -18.64 -1.86
N LYS A 242 -22.15 -17.50 -2.38
CA LYS A 242 -23.34 -17.46 -3.26
C LYS A 242 -23.22 -18.29 -4.54
N ASN A 243 -22.02 -18.69 -4.93
CA ASN A 243 -21.72 -19.38 -6.18
C ASN A 243 -21.48 -20.89 -6.03
N ASN A 244 -21.90 -21.50 -4.91
CA ASN A 244 -21.70 -22.92 -4.59
C ASN A 244 -20.23 -23.39 -4.62
N LYS A 245 -19.26 -22.47 -4.57
CA LYS A 245 -17.85 -22.84 -4.39
C LYS A 245 -17.57 -23.14 -2.91
N GLU A 246 -16.50 -23.87 -2.66
CA GLU A 246 -16.00 -24.07 -1.29
C GLU A 246 -15.71 -22.73 -0.63
N ALA A 247 -16.14 -22.58 0.63
CA ALA A 247 -15.83 -21.39 1.43
C ALA A 247 -14.32 -21.33 1.68
N PHE A 248 -13.73 -20.15 1.53
CA PHE A 248 -12.33 -19.94 1.83
C PHE A 248 -12.08 -18.50 2.22
N SER A 249 -11.30 -18.29 3.28
CA SER A 249 -10.75 -16.99 3.61
C SER A 249 -9.33 -17.16 4.15
N SER A 250 -8.44 -16.26 3.74
CA SER A 250 -7.14 -16.01 4.36
C SER A 250 -6.93 -14.49 4.39
N ILE A 251 -6.85 -13.96 5.61
CA ILE A 251 -6.79 -12.53 5.90
C ILE A 251 -5.75 -12.26 6.97
N ALA A 252 -5.20 -11.06 6.94
CA ALA A 252 -4.25 -10.55 7.92
C ALA A 252 -4.61 -9.08 8.21
N GLY A 253 -3.88 -8.44 9.13
CA GLY A 253 -3.84 -6.98 9.25
C GLY A 253 -5.16 -6.19 9.26
N LEU A 254 -5.52 -5.57 10.38
CA LEU A 254 -6.57 -4.56 10.43
C LEU A 254 -5.98 -3.17 10.12
N LEU A 255 -6.43 -2.52 9.04
CA LEU A 255 -6.08 -1.12 8.80
C LEU A 255 -7.02 -0.22 9.60
N VAL A 256 -6.43 0.53 10.52
CA VAL A 256 -7.10 1.47 11.40
C VAL A 256 -6.45 2.84 11.32
N SER A 257 -7.17 3.89 11.70
CA SER A 257 -6.57 5.16 12.11
C SER A 257 -7.10 5.58 13.48
N LYS A 258 -6.38 6.47 14.16
CA LYS A 258 -6.92 7.19 15.32
C LYS A 258 -7.43 8.54 14.84
N LYS A 259 -8.56 9.02 15.39
CA LYS A 259 -8.85 10.46 15.39
C LYS A 259 -7.76 11.10 16.25
N ASP A 260 -6.94 11.96 15.67
CA ASP A 260 -6.04 12.79 16.47
C ASP A 260 -6.94 13.63 17.40
N LYS A 261 -6.72 13.50 18.72
CA LYS A 261 -7.54 14.23 19.71
C LYS A 261 -7.31 15.74 19.68
N ASN A 262 -6.33 16.21 18.91
CA ASN A 262 -5.97 17.61 18.74
C ASN A 262 -5.49 17.83 17.29
N GLU A 263 -6.38 18.30 16.43
CA GLU A 263 -6.07 19.32 15.42
C GLU A 263 -6.94 20.54 15.73
#